data_AF-A0A1Z5IZ19-F1
#
_entry.id   AF-A0A1Z5IZ19-F1
#
_cell.length_a   1.000
_cell.length_b   1.000
_cell.length_c   1.000
_cell.angle_alpha   90.00
_cell.angle_beta   90.00
_cell.angle_gamma   90.00
#
_symmetry.space_group_name_H-M   'P 1'
#
loop_
_entity.id
_entity.type
_entity.pdbx_description
1 polymer ?
#
loop_
_entity_poly.entity_id
_entity_poly.type
_entity_poly.pdbx_seq_one_letter_code
_entity_poly.pdbx_strand_id
1 'polypeptide(L)' 'MKTNNQVIKELKAERDELWTRFSRLDHFIDTEEYGELPVHHQRLIQKQWDSMDDYYRALNSRIADLEGK' A
#
# COMPACT_ATOMS: atom_id res chain seq x y z
N MET A 1 12.63 -1.37 -24.68
CA MET A 1 11.91 -0.45 -23.79
C MET A 1 10.49 -0.97 -23.62
N LYS A 2 9.95 -1.01 -22.39
CA LYS A 2 8.52 -1.28 -22.19
C LYS A 2 7.72 -0.10 -22.74
N THR A 3 6.56 -0.35 -23.34
CA THR A 3 5.62 0.73 -23.73
C THR A 3 4.94 1.30 -22.48
N ASN A 4 4.45 2.54 -22.54
CA ASN A 4 3.72 3.15 -21.41
C ASN A 4 2.56 2.24 -20.94
N ASN A 5 1.85 1.59 -21.85
CA ASN A 5 0.76 0.66 -21.53
C ASN A 5 1.24 -0.56 -20.72
N GLN A 6 2.41 -1.11 -21.05
CA GLN A 6 2.98 -2.23 -20.30
C GLN A 6 3.40 -1.79 -18.89
N VAL A 7 4.00 -0.60 -18.75
CA VAL A 7 4.37 -0.04 -17.44
C VAL A 7 3.14 0.25 -16.59
N ILE A 8 2.09 0.85 -17.15
CA ILE A 8 0.84 1.14 -16.44
C ILE A 8 0.19 -0.17 -15.94
N LYS A 9 0.18 -1.22 -16.75
CA LYS A 9 -0.37 -2.53 -16.35
C LYS A 9 0.38 -3.12 -15.16
N GLU A 10 1.70 -3.04 -15.17
CA GLU A 10 2.54 -3.53 -14.07
C GLU A 10 2.31 -2.73 -12.78
N LEU A 11 2.26 -1.41 -12.87
CA LEU A 11 2.00 -0.54 -11.71
C LEU A 11 0.60 -0.76 -11.13
N LYS A 12 -0.42 -0.98 -11.97
CA LYS A 12 -1.77 -1.33 -11.50
C LYS A 12 -1.79 -2.67 -10.78
N ALA A 13 -1.13 -3.69 -11.34
CA ALA A 13 -1.02 -4.99 -10.70
C ALA A 13 -0.33 -4.91 -9.32
N GLU A 14 0.78 -4.16 -9.24
CA GLU A 14 1.50 -3.93 -8.00
C GLU A 14 0.65 -3.17 -6.96
N ARG A 15 -0.07 -2.13 -7.40
CA ARG A 15 -0.99 -1.38 -6.53
C ARG A 15 -2.10 -2.28 -5.98
N ASP A 16 -2.69 -3.12 -6.82
CA ASP A 16 -3.80 -4.00 -6.41
C ASP A 16 -3.31 -5.10 -5.43
N GLU A 17 -2.09 -5.61 -5.64
CA GLU A 17 -1.43 -6.50 -4.69
C GLU A 17 -1.13 -5.81 -3.35
N LEU A 18 -0.58 -4.59 -3.40
CA LEU A 18 -0.33 -3.76 -2.22
C LEU A 18 -1.62 -3.50 -1.44
N TRP A 19 -2.71 -3.12 -2.12
CA TRP A 19 -4.03 -2.88 -1.52
C TRP A 19 -4.58 -4.11 -0.80
N THR A 20 -4.38 -5.30 -1.38
CA THR A 20 -4.80 -6.56 -0.76
C THR A 20 -4.06 -6.81 0.56
N ARG A 21 -2.77 -6.49 0.62
CA ARG A 21 -1.98 -6.62 1.86
C ARG A 21 -2.30 -5.49 2.85
N PHE A 22 -2.47 -4.28 2.34
CA PHE A 22 -2.73 -3.09 3.13
C PHE A 22 -4.07 -3.17 3.85
N SER A 23 -5.13 -3.58 3.15
CA SER A 23 -6.47 -3.77 3.75
C SER A 23 -6.49 -4.81 4.86
N ARG A 24 -5.67 -5.88 4.78
CA ARG A 24 -5.53 -6.86 5.87
C ARG A 24 -4.85 -6.25 7.09
N LEU A 25 -3.81 -5.44 6.89
CA LEU A 25 -3.12 -4.76 7.98
C LEU A 25 -4.02 -3.72 8.64
N ASP A 26 -4.74 -2.96 7.84
CA ASP A 26 -5.74 -1.98 8.27
C ASP A 26 -6.81 -2.64 9.15
N HIS A 27 -7.41 -3.73 8.68
CA HIS A 27 -8.38 -4.50 9.48
C HIS A 27 -7.77 -5.10 10.75
N PHE A 28 -6.51 -5.52 10.73
CA PHE A 28 -5.85 -6.05 11.91
C PHE A 28 -5.67 -4.98 13.00
N ILE A 29 -5.34 -3.74 12.62
CA ILE A 29 -5.17 -2.62 13.54
C ILE A 29 -6.47 -2.28 14.29
N ASP A 30 -7.63 -2.55 13.68
CA ASP A 30 -8.95 -2.36 14.29
C ASP A 30 -9.37 -3.49 15.27
N THR A 31 -8.54 -4.52 15.46
CA THR A 31 -8.86 -5.65 16.35
C THR A 31 -8.41 -5.43 17.79
N GLU A 32 -9.06 -6.13 18.74
CA GLU A 32 -8.61 -6.20 20.14
C GLU A 32 -7.20 -6.81 20.24
N GLU A 33 -6.88 -7.81 19.41
CA GLU A 33 -5.57 -8.47 19.37
C GLU A 33 -4.42 -7.48 19.14
N TYR A 34 -4.63 -6.46 18.30
CA TYR A 34 -3.66 -5.39 18.10
C TYR A 34 -3.47 -4.55 19.37
N GLY A 35 -4.56 -4.23 20.07
CA GLY A 35 -4.54 -3.47 21.32
C GLY A 35 -3.79 -4.18 22.45
N GLU A 36 -3.76 -5.51 22.43
CA GLU A 36 -3.03 -6.34 23.41
C GLU A 36 -1.52 -6.44 23.14
N LEU A 37 -1.07 -6.05 21.93
CA LEU A 37 0.35 -6.09 21.61
C LEU A 37 1.17 -5.13 22.48
N PRO A 38 2.43 -5.46 22.80
CA PRO A 38 3.34 -4.49 23.39
C PRO A 38 3.46 -3.23 22.54
N VAL A 39 3.49 -2.06 23.17
CA VAL A 39 3.52 -0.73 22.51
C VAL A 39 4.59 -0.63 21.40
N HIS A 40 5.73 -1.29 21.57
CA HIS A 40 6.79 -1.27 20.55
C HIS A 40 6.38 -2.02 19.27
N HIS A 41 5.64 -3.13 19.37
CA HIS A 41 5.09 -3.85 18.22
C HIS A 41 4.01 -3.02 17.52
N GLN A 42 3.09 -2.40 18.29
CA GLN A 42 2.09 -1.49 17.73
C GLN A 42 2.74 -0.36 16.92
N ARG A 43 3.80 0.26 17.45
CA ARG A 43 4.56 1.29 16.72
C ARG A 43 5.22 0.78 15.44
N LEU A 44 5.72 -0.45 15.42
CA LEU A 44 6.30 -1.04 14.22
C LEU A 44 5.22 -1.31 13.15
N ILE A 45 4.07 -1.81 13.58
CA ILE A 45 2.90 -2.03 12.72
C ILE A 45 2.38 -0.70 12.16
N GLN A 46 2.26 0.34 12.98
CA GLN A 46 1.84 1.66 12.53
C GLN A 46 2.81 2.22 11.47
N LYS A 47 4.12 2.10 11.68
CA LYS A 47 5.12 2.51 10.68
C LYS A 47 4.98 1.74 9.36
N GLN A 48 4.67 0.45 9.44
CA GLN A 48 4.42 -0.37 8.27
C GLN A 48 3.15 0.10 7.54
N TRP A 49 2.08 0.40 8.29
CA TRP A 49 0.84 0.95 7.74
C TRP A 49 1.09 2.29 7.03
N ASP A 50 1.79 3.22 7.69
CA ASP A 50 2.10 4.55 7.14
C ASP A 50 2.89 4.41 5.83
N SER A 51 3.90 3.52 5.81
CA SER A 51 4.73 3.28 4.63
C SER A 51 3.93 2.66 3.46
N MET A 52 2.93 1.83 3.77
CA MET A 52 2.07 1.21 2.75
C MET A 52 1.08 2.23 2.18
N ASP A 53 0.51 3.12 2.99
CA ASP A 53 -0.33 4.23 2.52
C ASP A 53 0.46 5.17 1.59
N ASP A 54 1.65 5.60 2.03
CA ASP A 54 2.54 6.45 1.23
C ASP A 54 2.87 5.80 -0.11
N TYR A 55 3.20 4.51 -0.11
CA TYR A 55 3.53 3.81 -1.35
C TYR A 55 2.31 3.65 -2.27
N TYR A 56 1.15 3.35 -1.72
CA TYR A 56 -0.10 3.27 -2.48
C TYR A 56 -0.44 4.60 -3.15
N ARG A 57 -0.29 5.73 -2.45
CA ARG A 57 -0.45 7.09 -3.00
C ARG A 57 0.55 7.40 -4.09
N ALA A 58 1.81 6.98 -3.92
CA ALA A 58 2.85 7.15 -4.94
C ALA A 58 2.52 6.37 -6.22
N LEU A 59 2.06 5.12 -6.10
CA LEU A 59 1.63 4.30 -7.24
C LEU A 59 0.45 4.94 -7.98
N ASN A 60 -0.58 5.40 -7.27
CA ASN A 60 -1.72 6.09 -7.88
C ASN A 60 -1.31 7.36 -8.62
N SER A 61 -0.45 8.18 -7.99
CA SER A 61 0.08 9.41 -8.61
C SER A 61 0.84 9.08 -9.90
N ARG A 62 1.70 8.06 -9.86
CA ARG A 62 2.48 7.65 -11.03
C ARG A 62 1.65 7.07 -12.16
N ILE A 63 0.60 6.30 -11.84
CA ILE A 63 -0.34 5.77 -12.84
C ILE A 63 -1.08 6.93 -13.51
N ALA A 64 -1.60 7.88 -12.74
CA ALA A 64 -2.29 9.06 -13.28
C ALA A 64 -1.38 9.90 -14.20
N ASP A 65 -0.12 10.11 -13.79
CA ASP A 65 0.89 10.81 -14.60
C ASP A 65 1.18 10.13 -15.94
N LEU A 66 1.08 8.79 -16.00
CA LEU A 66 1.32 8.00 -17.21
C LEU A 66 0.09 7.88 -18.09
N GLU A 67 -1.12 7.93 -17.53
CA GLU A 67 -2.39 7.93 -18.28
C GLU A 67 -2.72 9.31 -18.86
N GLY A 68 -2.24 10.39 -18.23
CA GLY A 68 -2.37 11.77 -18.73
C GLY A 68 -1.34 12.19 -19.79
N LYS A 69 -0.45 11.28 -20.23
CA LYS A 69 0.62 11.50 -21.22
C LYS A 69 0.46 10.61 -22.44
#